data_AF-A0A376GKP1-F1
#
_entry.id   AF-A0A376GKP1-F1
#
_cell.length_a   1.000
_cell.length_b   1.000
_cell.length_c   1.000
_cell.angle_alpha   90.00
_cell.angle_beta   90.00
_cell.angle_gamma   90.00
#
_symmetry.space_group_name_H-M   'P 1'
#
loop_
_entity.id
_entity.type
_entity.pdbx_description
1 polymer ?
#
loop_
_entity_poly.entity_id
_entity_poly.type
_entity_poly.pdbx_seq_one_letter_code
_entity_poly.pdbx_strand_id
1 'polypeptide(L)' 'MASLDHSIWFHREPNLYDWILVNVESPSANDTRGFTRGNLFNRSGELICSVAQEGLIRPIIKDK' A
#
# COMPACT_ATOMS: atom_id res chain seq x y z
N MET A 1 3.42 -8.66 11.86
CA MET A 1 2.72 -7.50 11.27
C MET A 1 1.27 -7.89 11.04
N ALA A 2 0.33 -6.94 11.15
CA ALA A 2 -1.07 -7.15 10.78
C ALA A 2 -1.61 -5.90 10.07
N SER A 3 -2.53 -6.06 9.12
CA SER A 3 -3.25 -4.91 8.52
C SER A 3 -4.26 -4.37 9.53
N LEU A 4 -4.41 -3.04 9.61
CA LEU A 4 -5.42 -2.40 10.46
C LEU A 4 -6.61 -1.94 9.62
N ASP A 5 -6.33 -1.25 8.53
CA ASP A 5 -7.33 -0.82 7.55
C ASP A 5 -6.83 -1.02 6.12
N HIS A 6 -7.68 -0.69 5.15
CA HIS A 6 -7.32 -0.61 3.74
C HIS A 6 -8.37 0.21 3.00
N SER A 7 -7.95 1.22 2.23
CA SER A 7 -8.83 2.04 1.39
C SER A 7 -8.32 2.06 -0.05
N ILE A 8 -9.25 1.88 -1.00
CA ILE A 8 -8.95 1.86 -2.44
C ILE A 8 -9.92 2.79 -3.15
N TRP A 9 -9.38 3.60 -4.06
CA TRP A 9 -10.17 4.39 -5.00
C TRP A 9 -9.84 3.95 -6.42
N PHE A 10 -10.83 3.36 -7.09
CA PHE A 10 -10.72 2.92 -8.48
C PHE A 10 -11.07 4.08 -9.41
N HIS A 11 -10.12 4.45 -10.27
CA HIS A 11 -10.26 5.53 -11.23
C HIS A 11 -10.54 5.01 -12.65
N ARG A 12 -10.03 3.80 -12.97
CA ARG A 12 -10.16 3.14 -14.28
C ARG A 12 -10.22 1.61 -14.12
N GLU A 13 -10.73 0.91 -15.13
CA GLU A 13 -10.74 -0.56 -15.15
C GLU A 13 -9.32 -1.13 -15.35
N PRO A 14 -8.88 -2.11 -14.54
CA PRO A 14 -7.60 -2.78 -14.73
C PRO A 14 -7.69 -3.88 -15.80
N ASN A 15 -6.69 -3.97 -16.68
CA ASN A 15 -6.42 -5.20 -17.42
C ASN A 15 -5.50 -6.10 -16.59
N LEU A 16 -6.08 -7.11 -15.93
CA LEU A 16 -5.34 -8.03 -15.06
C LEU A 16 -4.47 -9.05 -15.83
N TYR A 17 -4.52 -9.05 -17.16
CA TYR A 17 -3.67 -9.89 -18.01
C TYR A 17 -2.45 -9.15 -18.58
N ASP A 18 -2.29 -7.86 -18.26
CA ASP A 18 -1.10 -7.06 -18.60
C ASP A 18 -0.44 -6.52 -17.33
N TRP A 19 0.71 -5.88 -17.48
CA TRP A 19 1.49 -5.36 -16.36
C TRP A 19 0.82 -4.16 -15.69
N ILE A 20 0.84 -4.22 -14.37
CA ILE A 20 0.44 -3.12 -13.49
C ILE A 20 1.64 -2.76 -12.62
N LEU A 21 2.10 -1.51 -12.71
CA LEU A 21 3.10 -0.96 -11.80
C LEU A 21 2.41 -0.58 -10.49
N VAL A 22 2.90 -1.11 -9.38
CA VAL A 22 2.48 -0.74 -8.03
C VAL A 22 3.56 0.15 -7.41
N ASN A 23 3.31 1.46 -7.32
CA ASN A 23 4.24 2.41 -6.71
C ASN A 23 3.75 2.80 -5.31
N VAL A 24 4.53 2.48 -4.28
CA VAL A 24 4.14 2.63 -2.87
C VAL A 24 5.25 3.35 -2.11
N GLU A 25 4.84 4.23 -1.19
CA GLU A 25 5.72 4.89 -0.24
C GLU A 25 5.18 4.75 1.19
N SER A 26 6.08 4.92 2.17
CA SER A 26 5.77 4.86 3.60
C SER A 26 6.19 6.19 4.24
N PRO A 27 5.31 7.21 4.27
CA PRO A 27 5.68 8.53 4.75
C PRO A 27 5.80 8.63 6.28
N SER A 28 5.24 7.67 7.04
CA SER A 28 5.32 7.69 8.51
C SER A 28 5.19 6.30 9.14
N ALA A 29 5.96 6.06 10.20
CA ALA A 29 5.79 4.94 11.09
C ALA A 29 6.06 5.38 12.54
N ASN A 30 5.09 5.17 13.43
CA ASN A 30 5.19 5.51 14.85
C ASN A 30 4.19 4.68 15.67
N ASP A 31 4.43 4.54 16.98
CA ASP A 31 3.56 3.85 17.93
C ASP A 31 3.10 2.47 17.46
N THR A 32 4.05 1.69 16.95
CA THR A 32 3.83 0.35 16.38
C THR A 32 2.90 0.33 15.17
N ARG A 33 2.68 1.45 14.49
CA ARG A 33 1.92 1.55 13.24
C ARG A 33 2.80 2.04 12.10
N GLY A 34 2.51 1.61 10.89
CA GLY A 34 3.11 2.12 9.66
C GLY A 34 2.02 2.51 8.69
N PHE A 35 2.07 3.75 8.21
CA PHE A 35 1.16 4.25 7.18
C PHE A 35 1.83 4.15 5.81
N THR A 36 1.14 3.54 4.86
CA THR A 36 1.56 3.43 3.47
C THR A 36 0.49 3.99 2.54
N ARG A 37 0.94 4.57 1.44
CA ARG A 37 0.07 4.99 0.33
C ARG A 37 0.72 4.65 -0.99
N GLY A 38 -0.10 4.45 -2.01
CA GLY A 38 0.40 4.06 -3.32
C GLY A 38 -0.56 4.36 -4.45
N ASN A 39 -0.02 4.23 -5.66
CA ASN A 39 -0.72 4.41 -6.91
C ASN A 39 -0.38 3.23 -7.83
N LEU A 40 -1.40 2.70 -8.50
CA LEU A 40 -1.28 1.62 -9.46
C LEU A 40 -1.44 2.18 -10.87
N PHE A 41 -0.53 1.82 -11.77
CA PHE A 41 -0.51 2.30 -13.16
C PHE A 41 -0.52 1.13 -14.14
N ASN A 42 -1.20 1.27 -15.27
CA ASN A 42 -1.05 0.30 -16.36
C ASN A 42 0.32 0.48 -17.07
N ARG A 43 0.64 -0.43 -17.99
CA ARG A 43 1.87 -0.39 -18.80
C ARG A 43 2.05 0.92 -19.59
N SER A 44 0.97 1.57 -19.98
CA SER A 44 0.97 2.87 -20.66
C SER A 44 1.18 4.07 -19.72
N GLY A 45 1.25 3.83 -18.41
CA GLY A 45 1.44 4.86 -17.38
C GLY A 45 0.16 5.52 -16.87
N GLU A 46 -1.02 5.00 -17.22
CA GLU A 46 -2.30 5.56 -16.76
C GLU A 46 -2.63 5.10 -15.34
N LEU A 47 -3.06 6.03 -14.48
CA LEU A 47 -3.45 5.73 -13.09
C LEU A 47 -4.74 4.91 -13.05
N ILE A 48 -4.65 3.67 -12.55
CA ILE A 48 -5.77 2.74 -12.38
C ILE A 48 -6.46 3.00 -11.05
N CYS A 49 -5.71 2.98 -9.95
CA CYS A 49 -6.25 3.18 -8.61
C CYS A 49 -5.21 3.80 -7.67
N SER A 50 -5.72 4.41 -6.59
CA SER A 50 -4.93 4.87 -5.45
C SER A 50 -5.28 4.04 -4.22
N VAL A 51 -4.28 3.75 -3.40
CA VAL A 51 -4.42 2.94 -2.18
C VAL A 51 -3.83 3.66 -0.98
N ALA A 52 -4.44 3.43 0.18
CA ALA A 52 -3.92 3.84 1.48
C ALA A 52 -4.16 2.70 2.48
N GLN A 53 -3.17 2.44 3.33
CA GLN A 53 -3.23 1.38 4.33
C GLN A 53 -2.41 1.77 5.56
N GLU A 54 -2.93 1.48 6.75
CA GLU A 54 -2.18 1.42 7.99
C GLU A 54 -2.02 -0.04 8.45
N GLY A 55 -0.84 -0.37 8.95
CA GLY A 55 -0.52 -1.69 9.49
C GLY A 55 0.09 -1.61 10.88
N LEU A 56 -0.22 -2.60 11.72
CA LEU A 56 0.47 -2.85 12.99
C LEU A 56 1.84 -3.49 12.72
N ILE A 57 2.89 -2.76 13.06
CA ILE A 57 4.31 -3.14 13.00
C ILE A 57 4.86 -3.17 14.42
N ARG A 58 4.65 -4.28 15.13
CA ARG A 58 5.15 -4.49 16.49
C ARG A 58 6.57 -5.09 16.46
N PRO A 59 7.56 -4.50 17.17
CA PRO A 59 8.87 -5.12 17.30
C PRO A 59 8.78 -6.39 18.14
N ILE A 60 9.58 -7.38 17.80
CA ILE A 60 9.79 -8.56 18.64
C ILE A 60 10.86 -8.19 19.65
N ILE A 61 10.48 -8.06 20.92
CA ILE A 61 11.45 -7.94 22.01
C ILE A 61 11.96 -9.36 22.28
N LYS A 62 13.26 -9.59 22.11
CA LYS A 62 13.92 -10.78 22.66
C LYS A 62 14.39 -10.42 24.06
N ASP A 63 13.97 -11.20 25.05
CA ASP A 63 14.58 -11.13 26.38
C ASP A 63 16.08 -11.43 26.23
N LYS A 64 16.90 -10.62 26.90
CA LYS A 64 18.36 -10.80 26.93
C LYS A 64 18.74 -11.99 27.80
#